data_AF-A0A1Y1NJC8-F1
#
_entry.id   AF-A0A1Y1NJC8-F1
#
_cell.length_a   1.000
_cell.length_b   1.000
_cell.length_c   1.000
_cell.angle_alpha   90.00
_cell.angle_beta   90.00
_cell.angle_gamma   90.00
#
_symmetry.space_group_name_H-M   'P 1'
#
loop_
_entity.id
_entity.type
_entity.pdbx_description
1 polymer ?
#
loop_
_entity_poly.entity_id
_entity_poly.type
_entity_poly.pdbx_seq_one_letter_code
_entity_poly.pdbx_strand_id
1 'polypeptide(L)'
;MESLGAKQLLFRLEHPFSKDDDASLGTPVTVDLKGLLTSFEIKSFTETTLGSNQLKADNVRLQFPIKGEKKVQPKPVRVGEEDLKITLHPMEIRTFILNVEHIYPTSYLGAANINLPHILVMLSLLVISLFNY
;
A
#
# COMPACT_ATOMS: atom_id res chain seq x y z
N MET A 1 7.02 -4.79 -1.70
CA MET A 1 6.83 -3.66 -2.64
C MET A 1 7.85 -3.82 -3.75
N GLU A 2 7.44 -3.61 -4.99
CA GLU A 2 8.26 -3.81 -6.19
C GLU A 2 8.05 -2.64 -7.15
N SER A 3 9.10 -2.24 -7.86
CA SER A 3 9.03 -1.19 -8.89
C SER A 3 8.67 -1.81 -10.24
N LEU A 4 7.58 -1.35 -10.87
CA LEU A 4 7.19 -1.76 -12.22
C LEU A 4 7.67 -0.76 -13.30
N GLY A 5 8.04 0.45 -12.88
CA GLY A 5 8.54 1.51 -13.75
C GLY A 5 8.86 2.77 -12.95
N ALA A 6 9.29 3.84 -13.62
CA ALA A 6 9.78 5.05 -12.96
C ALA A 6 8.78 5.69 -11.96
N LYS A 7 7.47 5.50 -12.17
CA LYS A 7 6.39 6.06 -11.34
C LYS A 7 5.34 5.03 -10.96
N GLN A 8 5.63 3.74 -11.11
CA GLN A 8 4.69 2.66 -10.80
C GLN A 8 5.26 1.66 -9.81
N LEU A 9 4.45 1.34 -8.81
CA LEU A 9 4.78 0.39 -7.77
C LEU A 9 3.72 -0.72 -7.70
N LEU A 10 4.19 -1.95 -7.54
CA LEU A 10 3.39 -3.09 -7.15
C LEU A 10 3.44 -3.24 -5.63
N PHE A 11 2.27 -3.25 -5.02
CA PHE A 11 2.12 -3.25 -3.58
C PHE A 11 1.14 -4.34 -3.15
N ARG A 12 1.53 -5.10 -2.13
CA ARG A 12 0.74 -6.20 -1.58
C ARG A 12 0.66 -6.01 -0.08
N LEU A 13 -0.56 -6.08 0.44
CA LEU A 13 -0.83 -6.11 1.86
C LEU A 13 -1.41 -7.49 2.20
N GLU A 14 -0.92 -8.06 3.28
CA GLU A 14 -1.36 -9.36 3.77
C GLU A 14 -1.73 -9.28 5.24
N HIS A 15 -2.79 -10.00 5.60
CA HIS A 15 -3.10 -10.29 6.98
C HIS A 15 -2.53 -11.67 7.34
N PRO A 16 -1.48 -11.75 8.18
CA PRO A 16 -0.75 -13.00 8.38
C PRO A 16 -1.48 -14.02 9.26
N PHE A 17 -2.45 -13.58 10.07
CA PHE A 17 -3.20 -14.46 10.98
C PHE A 17 -4.51 -14.97 10.37
N SER A 18 -4.86 -16.19 10.75
CA SER A 18 -6.20 -16.75 10.62
C SER A 18 -7.12 -16.25 11.72
N LYS A 19 -8.43 -16.40 11.50
CA LYS A 19 -9.47 -15.99 12.45
C LYS A 19 -9.35 -16.72 13.80
N ASP A 20 -8.86 -17.96 13.78
CA ASP A 20 -8.82 -18.85 14.94
C ASP A 20 -7.44 -18.93 15.60
N ASP A 21 -6.44 -18.19 15.10
CA ASP A 21 -5.07 -18.21 15.65
C ASP A 21 -5.01 -17.54 17.03
N ASP A 22 -5.67 -16.39 17.16
CA ASP A 22 -5.77 -15.63 18.40
C ASP A 22 -7.01 -14.72 18.38
N ALA A 23 -7.62 -14.51 19.54
CA ALA A 23 -8.85 -13.72 19.69
C ALA A 23 -8.71 -12.26 19.27
N SER A 24 -7.50 -11.69 19.33
CA SER A 24 -7.19 -10.31 18.98
C SER A 24 -6.47 -10.17 17.65
N LEU A 25 -5.51 -11.05 17.35
CA LEU A 25 -4.71 -10.96 16.13
C LEU A 25 -5.45 -11.46 14.89
N GLY A 26 -6.46 -12.31 15.06
CA GLY A 26 -7.35 -12.78 14.00
C GLY A 26 -8.52 -11.85 13.67
N THR A 27 -8.42 -10.55 14.00
CA THR A 27 -9.48 -9.57 13.75
C THR A 27 -9.14 -8.65 12.58
N PRO A 28 -10.14 -8.14 11.81
CA PRO A 28 -9.86 -7.25 10.69
C PRO A 28 -9.10 -5.99 11.09
N VAL A 29 -8.13 -5.58 10.27
CA VAL A 29 -7.29 -4.40 10.49
C VAL A 29 -7.40 -3.42 9.33
N THR A 30 -7.39 -2.12 9.63
CA THR A 30 -7.38 -1.06 8.62
C THR A 30 -6.03 -0.36 8.57
N VAL A 31 -5.44 -0.29 7.38
CA VAL A 31 -4.13 0.31 7.12
C VAL A 31 -4.31 1.60 6.32
N ASP A 32 -3.78 2.73 6.81
CA ASP A 32 -3.75 4.00 6.08
C ASP A 32 -2.46 4.13 5.24
N LEU A 33 -2.59 4.06 3.92
CA LEU A 33 -1.44 4.15 3.02
C LEU A 33 -0.79 5.53 3.00
N LYS A 34 -1.52 6.59 3.33
CA LYS A 34 -0.96 7.95 3.37
C LYS A 34 0.10 8.06 4.48
N GLY A 35 -0.16 7.41 5.62
CA GLY A 35 0.81 7.32 6.71
C GLY A 35 1.92 6.29 6.48
N LEU A 36 1.67 5.28 5.64
CA LEU A 36 2.62 4.20 5.40
C LEU A 36 3.68 4.53 4.33
N LEU A 37 3.30 5.25 3.27
CA LEU A 37 4.16 5.54 2.12
C LEU A 37 4.63 7.00 2.09
N THR A 38 5.31 7.45 3.15
CA THR A 38 5.71 8.86 3.34
C THR A 38 6.73 9.40 2.35
N SER A 39 7.44 8.53 1.62
CA SER A 39 8.43 8.93 0.60
C SER A 39 7.79 9.27 -0.76
N PHE A 40 6.50 8.95 -0.92
CA PHE A 40 5.79 9.01 -2.19
C PHE A 40 4.48 9.76 -2.06
N GLU A 41 4.16 10.57 -3.05
CA GLU A 41 2.81 11.09 -3.25
C GLU A 41 2.04 10.10 -4.12
N ILE A 42 0.97 9.51 -3.59
CA ILE A 42 0.14 8.55 -4.32
C ILE A 42 -0.84 9.32 -5.21
N LYS A 43 -0.66 9.22 -6.53
CA LYS A 43 -1.51 9.89 -7.54
C LYS A 43 -2.73 9.07 -7.90
N SER A 44 -2.57 7.75 -7.97
CA SER A 44 -3.69 6.84 -8.16
C SER A 44 -3.39 5.48 -7.54
N PHE A 45 -4.46 4.75 -7.25
CA PHE A 45 -4.41 3.49 -6.53
C PHE A 45 -5.45 2.54 -7.09
N THR A 46 -5.01 1.40 -7.64
CA THR A 46 -5.89 0.48 -8.36
C THR A 46 -5.71 -0.96 -7.87
N GLU A 47 -6.80 -1.62 -7.50
CA GLU A 47 -6.79 -3.01 -7.03
C GLU A 47 -6.80 -4.01 -8.20
N THR A 48 -5.97 -5.04 -8.10
CA THR A 48 -5.82 -6.10 -9.10
C THR A 48 -6.02 -7.48 -8.48
N THR A 49 -6.04 -8.52 -9.32
CA THR A 49 -5.88 -9.90 -8.88
C THR A 49 -4.51 -10.12 -8.22
N LEU A 50 -4.34 -11.24 -7.52
CA LEU A 50 -3.08 -11.61 -6.86
C LEU A 50 -1.88 -11.59 -7.84
N GLY A 51 -2.10 -12.09 -9.05
CA GLY A 51 -1.12 -12.11 -10.15
C GLY A 51 -0.90 -10.76 -10.84
N SER A 52 -1.60 -9.70 -10.42
CA SER A 52 -1.45 -8.34 -10.96
C SER A 52 -1.70 -8.20 -12.47
N ASN A 53 -2.41 -9.17 -13.06
CA ASN A 53 -2.63 -9.27 -14.51
C ASN A 53 -4.04 -8.85 -14.93
N GLN A 54 -4.95 -8.59 -13.98
CA GLN A 54 -6.32 -8.19 -14.24
C GLN A 54 -6.80 -7.24 -13.13
N LEU A 55 -7.61 -6.24 -13.49
CA LEU A 55 -8.31 -5.41 -12.52
C LEU A 55 -9.24 -6.27 -11.67
N LYS A 56 -9.27 -6.01 -10.36
CA LYS A 56 -10.10 -6.80 -9.44
C LYS A 56 -11.58 -6.65 -9.75
N ALA A 57 -12.01 -5.45 -10.15
CA ALA A 57 -13.38 -5.14 -10.53
C ALA A 57 -13.88 -5.95 -11.74
N ASP A 58 -12.96 -6.31 -12.65
CA ASP A 58 -13.28 -7.07 -13.86
C ASP A 58 -13.16 -8.58 -13.66
N ASN A 59 -12.77 -9.03 -12.46
CA ASN A 59 -12.58 -10.44 -12.16
C ASN A 59 -13.93 -11.14 -11.94
N VAL A 60 -14.46 -11.75 -12.99
CA VAL A 60 -15.67 -12.58 -12.92
C VAL A 60 -15.28 -14.03 -12.65
N ARG A 61 -15.73 -14.57 -11.51
CA ARG A 61 -15.50 -15.98 -11.14
C ARG A 61 -16.69 -16.85 -11.53
N LEU A 62 -16.39 -18.08 -11.93
CA LEU A 62 -17.40 -19.13 -12.08
C LEU A 62 -18.06 -19.39 -10.73
N GLN A 63 -19.39 -19.57 -10.77
CA GLN A 63 -20.20 -19.85 -9.59
C GLN A 63 -20.56 -21.33 -9.60
N PHE A 64 -20.10 -22.07 -8.60
CA PHE A 64 -20.41 -23.48 -8.45
C PHE A 64 -21.56 -23.64 -7.44
N PRO A 65 -22.64 -24.38 -7.77
CA PRO A 65 -23.72 -24.60 -6.84
C PRO A 65 -23.27 -25.53 -5.71
N ILE A 66 -23.21 -25.02 -4.48
CA ILE A 66 -22.88 -25.78 -3.28
C ILE A 66 -24.15 -26.06 -2.50
N LYS A 67 -24.40 -27.33 -2.17
CA LYS A 67 -25.60 -27.77 -1.45
C LYS A 67 -25.60 -27.19 -0.04
N GLY A 68 -26.60 -26.35 0.27
CA GLY A 68 -26.78 -25.75 1.59
C GLY A 68 -26.16 -24.36 1.76
N GLU A 69 -25.45 -23.83 0.76
CA GLU A 69 -24.95 -22.46 0.81
C GLU A 69 -26.03 -21.43 0.44
N LYS A 70 -26.11 -20.37 1.26
CA LYS A 70 -26.83 -19.16 0.88
C LYS A 70 -25.97 -18.43 -0.15
N LYS A 71 -26.56 -18.04 -1.29
CA LYS A 71 -25.87 -17.23 -2.30
C LYS A 71 -25.33 -15.96 -1.63
N VAL A 72 -24.03 -15.91 -1.38
CA VAL A 72 -23.35 -14.68 -0.95
C VAL A 72 -23.26 -13.82 -2.21
N GLN A 73 -24.07 -12.76 -2.27
CA GLN A 73 -23.94 -11.80 -3.34
C GLN A 73 -22.55 -11.17 -3.24
N PRO A 74 -21.79 -11.07 -4.34
CA PRO A 74 -20.53 -10.36 -4.33
C PRO A 74 -20.80 -8.94 -3.83
N LYS A 75 -20.22 -8.59 -2.69
CA LYS A 75 -20.37 -7.26 -2.10
C LYS A 75 -19.73 -6.29 -3.10
N PRO A 76 -20.48 -5.33 -3.66
CA PRO A 76 -19.88 -4.36 -4.56
C PRO A 76 -18.82 -3.58 -3.79
N VAL A 77 -17.57 -3.68 -4.24
CA VAL A 77 -16.47 -2.85 -3.75
C VAL A 77 -16.77 -1.44 -4.27
N ARG A 78 -17.39 -0.62 -3.42
CA ARG A 78 -17.54 0.81 -3.68
C ARG A 78 -16.19 1.46 -3.43
N VAL A 79 -15.43 1.70 -4.48
CA VAL A 79 -14.28 2.62 -4.42
C VAL A 79 -14.85 4.03 -4.48
N GLY A 80 -15.27 4.56 -3.33
CA GLY A 80 -15.44 5.99 -3.18
C GLY A 80 -14.06 6.64 -3.10
N GLU A 81 -13.94 7.87 -3.59
CA GLU A 81 -12.71 8.69 -3.63
C GLU A 81 -12.12 9.04 -2.24
N GLU A 82 -12.57 8.37 -1.18
CA GLU A 82 -12.20 8.57 0.22
C GLU A 82 -12.03 7.16 0.78
N ASP A 83 -10.87 6.70 1.21
CA ASP A 83 -9.66 7.33 1.70
C ASP A 83 -8.58 6.25 1.45
N LEU A 84 -7.29 6.56 1.50
CA LEU A 84 -6.20 5.57 1.30
C LEU A 84 -6.12 4.46 2.38
N LYS A 85 -7.25 4.11 3.01
CA LYS A 85 -7.45 3.18 4.09
C LYS A 85 -7.95 1.83 3.57
N ILE A 86 -7.15 0.80 3.78
CA ILE A 86 -7.43 -0.56 3.30
C ILE A 86 -7.70 -1.44 4.50
N THR A 87 -8.90 -2.01 4.55
CA THR A 87 -9.22 -3.05 5.53
C THR A 87 -8.83 -4.42 4.96
N LEU A 88 -8.16 -5.22 5.79
CA LEU A 88 -7.78 -6.61 5.54
C LEU A 88 -8.46 -7.50 6.57
N HIS A 89 -9.09 -8.57 6.10
CA HIS A 89 -9.60 -9.65 6.93
C HIS A 89 -8.52 -10.71 7.15
N PRO A 90 -8.71 -11.62 8.13
CA PRO A 90 -7.80 -12.74 8.34
C PRO A 90 -7.47 -13.50 7.05
N MET A 91 -6.18 -13.79 6.84
CA MET A 91 -5.62 -14.44 5.65
C MET A 91 -5.88 -13.72 4.31
N GLU A 92 -6.37 -12.48 4.32
CA GLU A 92 -6.62 -11.72 3.09
C GLU A 92 -5.31 -11.13 2.54
N ILE A 93 -5.12 -11.29 1.22
CA ILE A 93 -4.06 -10.62 0.46
C ILE A 93 -4.73 -9.70 -0.56
N ARG A 94 -4.44 -8.41 -0.48
CA ARG A 94 -4.89 -7.41 -1.46
C ARG A 94 -3.70 -6.85 -2.22
N THR A 95 -3.84 -6.82 -3.54
CA THR A 95 -2.77 -6.44 -4.48
C THR A 95 -3.17 -5.18 -5.23
N PHE A 96 -2.24 -4.24 -5.33
CA PHE A 96 -2.50 -2.93 -5.89
C PHE A 96 -1.35 -2.46 -6.78
N ILE A 97 -1.72 -1.72 -7.82
CA ILE A 97 -0.79 -0.92 -8.63
C ILE A 97 -0.97 0.54 -8.21
N LEU A 98 0.13 1.18 -7.81
CA LEU A 98 0.16 2.58 -7.43
C LEU A 98 0.88 3.38 -8.50
N ASN A 99 0.29 4.49 -8.91
CA ASN A 99 1.01 5.55 -9.61
C ASN A 99 1.47 6.56 -8.55
N VAL A 100 2.78 6.80 -8.50
CA VAL A 100 3.40 7.62 -7.46
C VAL A 100 4.32 8.68 -8.03
N GLU A 101 4.55 9.73 -7.25
CA GLU A 101 5.65 10.67 -7.46
C GLU A 101 6.53 10.70 -6.22
N HIS A 102 7.85 10.78 -6.41
CA HIS A 102 8.76 10.98 -5.29
C HIS A 102 8.58 12.41 -4.75
N ILE A 103 8.34 12.52 -3.45
CA ILE A 103 8.21 13.82 -2.79
C ILE A 103 9.56 14.57 -2.78
N TYR A 104 10.67 13.83 -2.82
CA TYR A 104 12.02 14.38 -2.91
C TYR A 104 12.57 14.23 -4.33
N PRO A 105 13.12 15.29 -4.95
CA PRO A 105 13.66 15.22 -6.29
C PRO A 105 14.88 14.30 -6.36
N THR A 106 14.85 13.29 -7.24
CA THR A 106 15.94 12.34 -7.47
C THR A 106 17.17 12.96 -8.16
N SER A 107 17.12 14.24 -8.54
CA SER A 107 18.19 14.95 -9.26
C SER A 107 19.49 15.11 -8.48
N TYR A 108 19.49 14.87 -7.16
CA TYR A 108 20.71 14.86 -6.34
C TYR A 108 21.52 13.57 -6.42
N LEU A 109 21.03 12.52 -7.12
CA LEU A 109 21.73 11.25 -7.27
C LEU A 109 22.40 11.07 -8.65
N GLY A 110 22.04 11.92 -9.62
CA GLY A 110 22.57 11.86 -11.00
C GLY A 110 23.65 12.90 -11.32
N ALA A 111 23.75 13.95 -10.52
CA ALA A 111 24.79 14.97 -10.65
C ALA A 111 25.65 14.95 -9.38
N ALA A 112 26.86 14.45 -9.53
CA ALA A 112 27.88 14.30 -8.50
C ALA A 112 27.73 13.06 -7.60
N ASN A 113 28.84 12.34 -7.55
CA ASN A 113 29.26 11.43 -6.51
C ASN A 113 29.32 12.16 -5.15
N ILE A 114 28.16 12.57 -4.60
CA ILE A 114 28.02 13.14 -3.26
C ILE A 114 26.65 12.73 -2.71
N ASN A 115 26.66 11.96 -1.62
CA ASN A 115 25.51 11.37 -0.94
C ASN A 115 24.84 12.42 -0.03
N LEU A 116 23.63 12.90 -0.38
CA LEU A 116 22.95 14.02 0.29
C LEU A 116 21.72 13.75 1.20
N PRO A 117 21.21 12.53 1.47
CA PRO A 117 20.28 12.35 2.58
C PRO A 117 20.96 12.64 3.93
N HIS A 118 22.30 12.50 4.00
CA HIS A 118 23.10 12.88 5.16
C HIS A 118 23.20 14.40 5.37
N ILE A 119 23.37 15.21 4.31
CA ILE A 119 23.76 16.61 4.49
C ILE A 119 22.61 17.47 5.04
N LEU A 120 21.35 17.21 4.67
CA LEU A 120 20.23 18.00 5.18
C LEU A 120 19.79 17.58 6.61
N VAL A 121 19.93 16.29 6.94
CA VAL A 121 19.75 15.81 8.33
C VAL A 121 20.89 16.33 9.22
N MET A 122 22.12 16.40 8.73
CA MET A 122 23.26 17.00 9.45
C MET A 122 23.09 18.52 9.61
N LEU A 123 22.56 19.21 8.61
CA LEU A 123 22.32 20.66 8.70
C LEU A 123 21.21 21.00 9.71
N SER A 124 20.20 20.14 9.86
CA SER A 124 19.13 20.32 10.85
C SER A 124 19.55 19.93 12.27
N LEU A 125 20.32 18.86 12.46
CA LEU A 125 20.87 18.47 13.77
C LEU A 125 21.88 19.49 14.31
N LEU A 126 22.70 20.09 13.45
CA LEU A 126 23.65 21.13 13.82
C LEU A 126 22.94 22.41 14.28
N VAL A 127 21.86 22.81 13.59
CA VAL A 127 21.01 23.93 14.00
C VAL A 127 20.38 23.65 15.36
N ILE A 128 19.86 22.44 15.61
CA ILE A 128 19.26 22.09 16.92
C ILE A 128 20.28 22.11 18.07
N SER A 129 21.54 21.74 17.83
CA SER A 129 22.63 21.81 18.84
C SER A 129 23.13 23.23 19.09
N LEU A 130 23.02 24.14 18.13
CA LEU A 130 23.40 25.56 18.30
C LEU A 130 22.31 26.39 19.01
N PHE A 131 21.10 25.85 19.13
CA PHE A 131 19.97 26.51 19.80
C PHE A 131 19.58 25.87 21.16
N ASN A 132 20.25 24.78 21.58
CA ASN A 132 20.10 24.20 22.91
C ASN A 132 21.47 24.21 23.64
N TYR A 133 21.63 25.21 24.51
CA TYR A 133 22.79 25.57 25.36
C TYR A 133 23.91 26.41 24.75
#